data_AF-A0A6J1WAJ0-F1
#
_entry.id   AF-A0A6J1WAJ0-F1
#
_cell.length_a   1.000
_cell.length_b   1.000
_cell.length_c   1.000
_cell.angle_alpha   90.00
_cell.angle_beta   90.00
_cell.angle_gamma   90.00
#
_symmetry.space_group_name_H-M   'P 1'
#
loop_
_entity.id
_entity.type
_entity.pdbx_description
1 polymer ?
#
loop_
_entity_poly.entity_id
_entity_poly.type
_entity_poly.pdbx_seq_one_letter_code
_entity_poly.pdbx_strand_id
1 'polypeptide(L)'
;MGMEIPEGKGPYSVGSTDLMTDYGIQGTFLRLYYPSQNYMNYEKTKWIPNKEYYKGLSSFLNISWIVGKFILPQFFDKATSPAKWNAEFKTGEKYPLIIFSHGLGGFR
;
A
#
# COMPACT_ATOMS: atom_id res chain seq x y z
N MET A 1 -1.92 20.40 5.65
CA MET A 1 -0.69 20.03 4.90
C MET A 1 -0.59 18.51 4.97
N GLY A 2 -0.99 17.80 3.91
CA GLY A 2 -0.96 16.34 3.89
C GLY A 2 0.45 15.86 3.55
N MET A 3 0.94 14.82 4.21
CA MET A 3 2.13 14.11 3.74
C MET A 3 1.74 13.33 2.49
N GLU A 4 2.32 13.69 1.35
CA GLU A 4 2.16 12.96 0.10
C GLU A 4 3.43 12.17 -0.19
N ILE A 5 3.26 10.88 -0.50
CA ILE A 5 4.35 10.02 -0.94
C ILE A 5 4.72 10.44 -2.37
N PRO A 6 6.01 10.66 -2.69
CA PRO A 6 6.42 11.16 -4.00
C PRO A 6 6.16 10.14 -5.10
N GLU A 7 5.78 10.63 -6.28
CA GLU A 7 5.60 9.79 -7.46
C GLU A 7 6.92 9.17 -7.94
N GLY A 8 6.82 8.03 -8.61
CA GLY A 8 7.96 7.41 -9.28
C GLY A 8 8.48 8.33 -10.39
N LYS A 9 9.80 8.48 -10.49
CA LYS A 9 10.45 9.30 -11.53
C LYS A 9 10.60 8.57 -12.88
N GLY A 10 10.12 7.34 -12.98
CA GLY A 10 10.21 6.51 -14.17
C GLY A 10 9.17 6.89 -15.22
N PRO A 11 9.32 6.38 -16.46
CA PRO A 11 8.39 6.69 -17.56
C PRO A 11 7.06 5.93 -17.48
N TYR A 12 6.97 4.89 -16.64
CA TYR A 12 5.77 4.07 -16.51
C TYR A 12 4.82 4.64 -15.46
N SER A 13 3.54 4.75 -15.81
CA SER A 13 2.46 4.89 -14.82
C SER A 13 2.41 3.66 -13.93
N VAL A 14 2.11 3.84 -12.65
CA VAL A 14 2.15 2.75 -11.65
C VAL A 14 0.74 2.39 -11.18
N GLY A 15 0.40 1.11 -11.28
CA GLY A 15 -0.77 0.49 -10.67
C GLY A 15 -0.43 -0.18 -9.34
N SER A 16 -1.44 -0.39 -8.50
CA SER A 16 -1.30 -1.17 -7.28
C SER A 16 -2.54 -2.02 -7.02
N THR A 17 -2.33 -3.23 -6.52
CA THR A 17 -3.39 -4.13 -6.04
C THR A 17 -2.88 -5.02 -4.91
N ASP A 18 -3.79 -5.58 -4.11
CA ASP A 18 -3.44 -6.54 -3.06
C ASP A 18 -3.82 -7.96 -3.53
N LEU A 19 -2.88 -8.89 -3.44
CA LEU A 19 -3.09 -10.30 -3.78
C LEU A 19 -2.93 -11.14 -2.52
N MET A 20 -3.98 -11.88 -2.17
CA MET A 20 -3.95 -12.94 -1.16
C MET A 20 -4.20 -14.27 -1.86
N THR A 21 -3.22 -15.16 -1.85
CA THR A 21 -3.37 -16.54 -2.31
C THR A 21 -3.74 -17.41 -1.13
N ASP A 22 -4.81 -18.19 -1.24
CA ASP A 22 -5.42 -18.94 -0.15
C ASP A 22 -5.91 -18.07 1.02
N TYR A 23 -6.83 -18.60 1.82
CA TYR A 23 -7.44 -17.86 2.94
C TYR A 23 -6.80 -18.15 4.29
N GLY A 24 -5.76 -19.00 4.33
CA GLY A 24 -5.08 -19.42 5.56
C GLY A 24 -3.78 -18.66 5.83
N ILE A 25 -3.24 -18.82 7.04
CA ILE A 25 -1.95 -18.22 7.45
C ILE A 25 -0.74 -18.71 6.65
N GLN A 26 -0.90 -19.80 5.91
CA GLN A 26 0.14 -20.35 5.01
C GLN A 26 0.08 -19.72 3.61
N GLY A 27 -0.96 -18.94 3.33
CA GLY A 27 -1.12 -18.21 2.08
C GLY A 27 -0.09 -17.08 1.91
N THR A 28 0.06 -16.61 0.68
CA THR A 28 0.87 -15.42 0.39
C THR A 28 -0.02 -14.20 0.39
N PHE A 29 0.34 -13.18 1.16
CA PHE A 29 -0.32 -11.88 1.11
C PHE A 29 0.69 -10.81 0.71
N LEU A 30 0.53 -10.23 -0.48
CA LEU A 30 1.42 -9.21 -1.03
C LEU A 30 0.64 -8.00 -1.54
N ARG A 31 1.32 -6.84 -1.59
CA ARG A 31 0.88 -5.67 -2.34
C ARG A 31 1.74 -5.59 -3.59
N LEU A 32 1.11 -5.63 -4.76
CA LEU A 32 1.79 -5.60 -6.03
C LEU A 32 1.81 -4.18 -6.57
N TYR A 33 3.00 -3.67 -6.89
CA TYR A 33 3.18 -2.46 -7.68
C TYR A 33 3.66 -2.84 -9.07
N TYR A 34 3.02 -2.31 -10.11
CA TYR A 34 3.27 -2.75 -11.48
C TYR A 34 3.08 -1.63 -12.50
N PRO A 35 3.72 -1.72 -13.69
CA PRO A 35 3.46 -0.83 -14.80
C PRO A 35 1.99 -0.94 -15.23
N SER A 36 1.26 0.17 -15.14
CA SER A 36 -0.15 0.22 -15.52
C SER A 36 -0.36 0.90 -16.87
N GLN A 37 -1.52 0.65 -17.46
CA GLN A 37 -1.99 1.44 -18.58
C GLN A 37 -2.27 2.89 -18.14
N ASN A 38 -2.13 3.84 -19.07
CA ASN A 38 -2.25 5.26 -18.78
C ASN A 38 -3.64 5.80 -19.14
N TYR A 39 -4.68 5.22 -18.56
CA TYR A 39 -6.02 5.81 -18.61
C TYR A 39 -6.23 6.84 -17.50
N MET A 40 -7.13 7.78 -17.80
CA MET A 40 -7.66 8.73 -16.83
C MET A 40 -8.72 8.04 -15.95
N ASN A 41 -8.89 8.49 -14.72
CA ASN A 41 -9.95 8.09 -13.76
C ASN A 41 -9.70 6.90 -12.81
N TYR A 42 -8.45 6.62 -12.43
CA TYR A 42 -8.20 5.68 -11.33
C TYR A 42 -8.11 6.38 -9.97
N GLU A 43 -8.65 5.73 -8.95
CA GLU A 43 -8.46 6.16 -7.56
C GLU A 43 -6.99 5.98 -7.15
N LYS A 44 -6.49 6.89 -6.29
CA LYS A 44 -5.19 6.69 -5.65
C LYS A 44 -5.27 5.57 -4.62
N THR A 45 -4.23 4.75 -4.55
CA THR A 45 -4.14 3.65 -3.60
C THR A 45 -4.05 4.17 -2.18
N LYS A 46 -4.93 3.71 -1.28
CA LYS A 46 -4.82 4.04 0.15
C LYS A 46 -3.50 3.53 0.71
N TRP A 47 -2.79 4.38 1.45
CA TRP A 47 -1.49 3.99 2.01
C TRP A 47 -1.66 2.90 3.06
N ILE A 48 -2.48 3.15 4.09
CA ILE A 48 -2.82 2.19 5.14
C ILE A 48 -4.32 1.90 5.04
N PRO A 49 -4.73 0.71 4.58
CA PRO A 49 -6.13 0.48 4.18
C PRO A 49 -7.08 0.14 5.33
N ASN A 50 -6.57 -0.33 6.48
CA ASN A 50 -7.38 -0.85 7.58
C ASN A 50 -6.95 -0.28 8.94
N LYS A 51 -7.89 -0.16 9.88
CA LYS A 51 -7.65 0.47 11.19
C LYS A 51 -6.79 -0.39 12.12
N GLU A 52 -6.81 -1.70 11.90
CA GLU A 52 -6.09 -2.71 12.63
C GLU A 52 -4.58 -2.51 12.51
N TYR A 53 -4.10 -1.97 11.38
CA TYR A 53 -2.70 -1.61 11.21
C TYR A 53 -2.26 -0.51 12.18
N TYR A 54 -3.10 0.51 12.43
CA TYR A 54 -2.78 1.54 13.42
C TYR A 54 -2.77 1.01 14.85
N LYS A 55 -3.67 0.07 15.17
CA LYS A 55 -3.64 -0.64 16.45
C LYS A 55 -2.34 -1.45 16.59
N GLY A 56 -1.95 -2.19 15.55
CA GLY A 56 -0.69 -2.93 15.51
C GLY A 56 0.53 -2.02 15.70
N LEU A 57 0.57 -0.88 15.00
CA LEU A 57 1.62 0.13 15.15
C LEU A 57 1.69 0.69 16.59
N SER A 58 0.55 1.02 17.21
CA SER A 58 0.56 1.48 18.61
C SER A 58 1.10 0.43 19.57
N SER A 59 0.77 -0.85 19.34
CA SER A 59 1.28 -1.96 20.15
C SER A 59 2.79 -2.13 19.95
N PHE A 60 3.27 -2.03 18.71
CA PHE A 60 4.69 -2.15 18.39
C PHE A 60 5.52 -1.01 19.01
N LEU A 61 5.02 0.22 18.96
CA LEU A 61 5.66 1.39 19.54
C LEU A 61 5.53 1.49 21.07
N ASN A 62 4.85 0.53 21.72
CA ASN A 62 4.51 0.55 23.14
C ASN A 62 3.75 1.83 23.56
N ILE A 63 2.84 2.30 22.71
CA ILE A 63 1.97 3.45 22.95
C ILE A 63 0.55 2.96 23.25
N SER A 64 -0.22 3.72 24.02
CA SER A 64 -1.58 3.34 24.41
C SER A 64 -2.47 3.07 23.18
N TRP A 65 -3.35 2.08 23.31
CA TRP A 65 -4.28 1.70 22.25
C TRP A 65 -5.19 2.86 21.80
N ILE A 66 -5.46 3.81 22.70
CA ILE A 66 -6.27 5.01 22.44
C ILE A 66 -5.59 5.85 21.35
N VAL A 67 -4.26 6.00 21.41
CA VAL A 67 -3.50 6.71 20.37
C VAL A 67 -3.60 5.97 19.03
N GLY A 68 -3.43 4.64 19.03
CA GLY A 68 -3.56 3.83 17.82
C GLY A 68 -4.95 3.89 17.18
N LYS A 69 -6.01 3.92 17.99
CA LYS A 69 -7.39 3.91 17.49
C LYS A 69 -7.88 5.28 17.04
N PHE A 70 -7.49 6.34 17.74
CA PHE A 70 -8.11 7.66 17.58
C PHE A 70 -7.17 8.74 17.06
N ILE A 71 -5.86 8.64 17.31
CA ILE A 71 -4.90 9.70 16.96
C ILE A 71 -4.22 9.37 15.63
N LEU A 72 -3.59 8.20 15.50
CA LEU A 72 -2.87 7.82 14.27
C LEU A 72 -3.74 7.88 13.00
N PRO A 73 -4.99 7.37 12.98
CA PRO A 73 -5.81 7.44 11.78
C PRO A 73 -6.11 8.88 11.34
N GLN A 74 -6.22 9.85 12.26
CA GLN A 74 -6.52 11.23 11.88
C GLN A 74 -5.41 11.87 11.04
N PHE A 75 -4.17 11.43 11.23
CA PHE A 75 -3.02 11.90 10.47
C PHE A 75 -2.81 11.14 9.16
N PHE A 76 -3.11 9.84 9.14
CA PHE A 76 -2.65 8.93 8.09
C PHE A 76 -3.75 8.29 7.25
N ASP A 77 -5.02 8.30 7.67
CA ASP A 77 -6.12 7.61 6.97
C ASP A 77 -6.44 8.22 5.60
N LYS A 78 -6.13 9.51 5.42
CA LYS A 78 -6.25 10.23 4.15
C LYS A 78 -4.99 10.12 3.27
N ALA A 79 -3.89 9.57 3.78
CA ALA A 79 -2.66 9.44 3.02
C ALA A 79 -2.84 8.39 1.92
N THR A 80 -2.37 8.72 0.73
CA THR A 80 -2.42 7.83 -0.44
C THR A 80 -1.04 7.62 -1.00
N SER A 81 -0.82 6.42 -1.54
CA SER A 81 0.32 6.11 -2.40
C SER A 81 0.01 6.66 -3.81
N PRO A 82 1.00 7.21 -4.52
CA PRO A 82 0.86 7.70 -5.90
C PRO A 82 0.82 6.53 -6.91
N ALA A 83 0.03 5.50 -6.61
CA ALA A 83 -0.22 4.36 -7.47
C ALA A 83 -1.73 4.26 -7.72
N LYS A 84 -2.11 3.92 -8.94
CA LYS A 84 -3.49 3.79 -9.39
C LYS A 84 -4.08 2.47 -8.90
N TRP A 85 -5.09 2.52 -8.05
CA TRP A 85 -5.68 1.33 -7.45
C TRP A 85 -6.39 0.48 -8.51
N ASN A 86 -6.07 -0.82 -8.56
CA ASN A 86 -6.62 -1.80 -9.51
C ASN A 86 -6.56 -1.37 -10.98
N ALA A 87 -5.59 -0.53 -11.35
CA ALA A 87 -5.40 -0.15 -12.74
C ALA A 87 -4.99 -1.35 -13.60
N GLU A 88 -5.34 -1.33 -14.88
CA GLU A 88 -4.97 -2.42 -15.78
C GLU A 88 -3.46 -2.52 -15.94
N PHE A 89 -2.94 -3.74 -15.96
CA PHE A 89 -1.53 -4.03 -16.20
C PHE A 89 -1.13 -3.70 -17.65
N LYS A 90 0.05 -3.11 -17.85
CA LYS A 90 0.61 -2.84 -19.18
C LYS A 90 1.17 -4.12 -19.79
N THR A 91 0.46 -4.68 -20.76
CA THR A 91 0.87 -5.89 -21.50
C THR A 91 1.85 -5.57 -22.64
N GLY A 92 2.40 -6.61 -23.28
CA GLY A 92 3.28 -6.50 -24.45
C GLY A 92 4.78 -6.60 -24.16
N GLU A 93 5.18 -6.61 -22.89
CA GLU A 93 6.58 -6.69 -22.46
C GLU A 93 6.72 -7.62 -21.24
N LYS A 94 7.92 -8.14 -21.00
CA LYS A 94 8.27 -8.86 -19.76
C LYS A 94 8.95 -7.89 -18.81
N TYR A 95 8.58 -7.93 -17.54
CA TYR A 95 9.16 -7.07 -16.52
C TYR A 95 9.98 -7.91 -15.53
N PRO A 96 11.11 -7.36 -15.01
CA PRO A 96 11.78 -7.98 -13.88
C PRO A 96 10.87 -7.98 -12.65
N LEU A 97 10.96 -9.04 -11.85
CA LEU A 97 10.23 -9.16 -10.59
C LEU A 97 11.16 -8.84 -9.43
N ILE A 98 10.71 -7.95 -8.54
CA ILE A 98 11.39 -7.63 -7.29
C ILE A 98 10.49 -8.05 -6.14
N ILE A 99 11.01 -8.86 -5.22
CA ILE A 99 10.35 -9.20 -3.96
C ILE A 99 10.92 -8.29 -2.88
N PHE A 100 10.04 -7.51 -2.25
CA PHE A 100 10.41 -6.62 -1.15
C PHE A 100 9.92 -7.18 0.18
N SER A 101 10.82 -7.28 1.16
CA SER A 101 10.49 -7.69 2.52
C SER A 101 10.56 -6.46 3.43
N HIS A 102 9.47 -6.20 4.16
CA HIS A 102 9.41 -5.07 5.09
C HIS A 102 10.20 -5.36 6.37
N GLY A 103 10.57 -4.30 7.09
CA GLY A 103 11.22 -4.41 8.39
C GLY A 103 10.27 -4.80 9.53
N LEU A 104 10.84 -4.95 10.72
CA LEU A 104 10.11 -5.20 11.96
C LEU A 104 9.08 -4.09 12.23
N GLY A 105 7.86 -4.47 12.60
CA GLY A 105 6.75 -3.53 12.83
C GLY A 105 6.16 -2.92 11.56
N GLY A 106 6.77 -3.16 10.40
CA GLY A 106 6.22 -2.81 9.09
C GLY A 106 5.21 -3.85 8.58
N PHE A 107 4.54 -3.47 7.49
CA PHE A 107 3.64 -4.32 6.72
C PHE A 107 3.68 -3.86 5.26
N ARG A 108 3.11 -4.67 4.37
CA ARG A 108 3.04 -4.41 2.92
C ARG A 108 2.04 -3.31 2.54
#